data_AF-A0A6A6EA87-F1
#
_entry.id   AF-A0A6A6EA87-F1
#
_cell.length_a   1.000
_cell.length_b   1.000
_cell.length_c   1.000
_cell.angle_alpha   90.00
_cell.angle_beta   90.00
_cell.angle_gamma   90.00
#
_symmetry.space_group_name_H-M   'P 1'
#
loop_
_entity.id
_entity.type
_entity.pdbx_description
1 polymer ?
#
loop_
_entity_poly.entity_id
_entity_poly.type
_entity_poly.pdbx_seq_one_letter_code
_entity_poly.pdbx_strand_id
1 'polypeptide(L)'
;MPDHHLTRQGLWNIKEIGIQAGWFDNSALPHYRNSDGKAHWSNWTDDDGTQHYTYHITIDWRWTENGQAKQRTCHANIDEKTGSHVDTKWFQEMNI
;
A
#
# COMPACT_ATOMS: atom_id res chain seq x y z
N MET A 1 9.90 10.94 -15.72
CA MET A 1 8.53 10.37 -15.69
C MET A 1 7.72 11.21 -14.70
N PRO A 2 6.38 11.28 -14.82
CA PRO A 2 5.57 12.08 -13.89
C PRO A 2 5.63 11.53 -12.47
N ASP A 3 5.65 12.42 -11.48
CA ASP A 3 5.65 12.06 -10.05
C ASP A 3 4.21 11.86 -9.57
N HIS A 4 3.67 10.67 -9.78
CA HIS A 4 2.30 10.36 -9.37
C HIS A 4 2.22 10.01 -7.88
N HIS A 5 1.25 10.60 -7.20
CA HIS A 5 0.95 10.37 -5.78
C HIS A 5 -0.52 10.03 -5.61
N LEU A 6 -0.86 9.31 -4.54
CA LEU A 6 -2.26 9.20 -4.13
C LEU A 6 -2.76 10.56 -3.64
N THR A 7 -3.97 10.91 -4.08
CA THR A 7 -4.71 11.99 -3.42
C THR A 7 -5.03 11.58 -1.98
N ARG A 8 -5.25 12.57 -1.10
CA ARG A 8 -5.68 12.30 0.28
C ARG A 8 -6.93 11.40 0.32
N GLN A 9 -7.87 11.62 -0.59
CA GLN A 9 -9.07 10.79 -0.70
C GLN A 9 -8.75 9.36 -1.16
N GLY A 10 -7.84 9.19 -2.13
CA GLY A 10 -7.39 7.87 -2.58
C GLY A 10 -6.77 7.06 -1.45
N LEU A 11 -5.88 7.69 -0.67
CA LEU A 11 -5.27 7.07 0.52
C LEU A 11 -6.32 6.71 1.58
N TRP A 12 -7.28 7.60 1.83
CA TRP A 12 -8.38 7.33 2.77
C TRP A 12 -9.24 6.14 2.32
N ASN A 13 -9.61 6.08 1.04
CA ASN A 13 -10.39 4.97 0.50
C ASN A 13 -9.67 3.62 0.65
N ILE A 14 -8.35 3.60 0.40
CA ILE A 14 -7.53 2.39 0.61
C ILE A 14 -7.53 1.99 2.10
N LYS A 15 -7.36 2.97 3.00
CA LYS A 15 -7.42 2.72 4.46
C LYS A 15 -8.75 2.10 4.87
N GLU A 16 -9.87 2.68 4.44
CA GLU A 16 -11.21 2.22 4.78
C GLU A 16 -11.47 0.79 4.28
N ILE A 17 -11.02 0.44 3.08
CA ILE A 17 -11.13 -0.93 2.56
C ILE A 17 -10.38 -1.92 3.46
N GLY A 18 -9.15 -1.58 3.88
CA GLY A 18 -8.37 -2.45 4.76
C GLY A 18 -8.98 -2.63 6.15
N ILE A 19 -9.57 -1.57 6.72
CA ILE A 19 -10.31 -1.64 7.99
C ILE A 19 -11.55 -2.53 7.83
N GLN A 20 -12.34 -2.33 6.76
CA GLN A 20 -13.56 -3.11 6.52
C GLN A 20 -13.25 -4.60 6.25
N ALA A 21 -12.11 -4.90 5.65
CA ALA A 21 -11.62 -6.27 5.45
C ALA A 21 -11.06 -6.91 6.75
N GLY A 22 -10.92 -6.15 7.83
CA GLY A 22 -10.35 -6.63 9.10
C GLY A 22 -8.84 -6.89 9.03
N TRP A 23 -8.12 -6.23 8.11
CA TRP A 23 -6.68 -6.43 7.94
C TRP A 23 -5.81 -5.65 8.92
N PHE A 24 -6.34 -4.55 9.45
CA PHE A 24 -5.76 -3.72 10.50
C PHE A 24 -6.86 -2.83 11.09
N ASP A 25 -6.61 -2.25 12.25
CA ASP A 25 -7.54 -1.33 12.91
C ASP A 25 -7.33 0.14 12.48
N ASN A 26 -8.19 1.04 12.97
CA ASN A 26 -8.15 2.46 12.60
C ASN A 26 -6.90 3.21 13.12
N SER A 27 -6.13 2.62 14.04
CA SER A 27 -4.85 3.19 14.50
C SER A 27 -3.74 3.06 13.44
N ALA A 28 -3.94 2.23 12.42
CA ALA A 28 -2.96 2.05 11.36
C ALA A 28 -2.63 3.38 10.65
N LEU A 29 -1.34 3.68 10.56
CA LEU A 29 -0.80 4.84 9.87
C LEU A 29 0.00 4.39 8.64
N PRO A 30 -0.12 5.13 7.51
CA PRO A 30 0.64 4.82 6.32
C PRO A 30 2.11 5.22 6.50
N HIS A 31 3.01 4.34 6.08
CA HIS A 31 4.43 4.58 5.98
C HIS A 31 4.90 4.25 4.56
N TYR A 32 5.63 5.15 3.91
CA TYR A 32 6.15 4.96 2.56
C TYR A 32 7.63 4.60 2.63
N ARG A 33 8.03 3.42 2.14
CA ARG A 33 9.44 2.95 2.22
C ARG A 33 10.43 3.89 1.54
N ASN A 34 10.00 4.53 0.45
CA ASN A 34 10.85 5.42 -0.33
C ASN A 34 10.78 6.88 0.18
N SER A 35 10.09 7.13 1.30
CA SER A 35 9.90 8.44 1.95
C SER A 35 9.28 9.55 1.08
N ASP A 36 8.84 9.23 -0.14
CA ASP A 36 8.28 10.19 -1.10
C ASP A 36 6.79 9.99 -1.38
N GLY A 37 6.22 8.83 -1.05
CA GLY A 37 4.83 8.49 -1.36
C GLY A 37 4.52 8.49 -2.87
N LYS A 38 5.55 8.31 -3.69
CA LYS A 38 5.45 8.34 -5.15
C LYS A 38 5.30 6.95 -5.73
N ALA A 39 4.70 6.89 -6.91
CA ALA A 39 4.64 5.68 -7.69
C ALA A 39 5.98 5.41 -8.39
N HIS A 40 6.42 4.16 -8.35
CA HIS A 40 7.65 3.69 -8.98
C HIS A 40 7.39 2.40 -9.75
N TRP A 41 8.13 2.21 -10.84
CA TRP A 41 8.22 0.90 -11.48
C TRP A 41 9.09 -0.01 -10.64
N SER A 42 8.56 -1.13 -10.18
CA SER A 42 9.37 -2.14 -9.49
C SER A 42 8.83 -3.54 -9.74
N ASN A 43 9.74 -4.52 -9.65
CA ASN A 43 9.38 -5.94 -9.61
C ASN A 43 8.97 -6.31 -8.19
N TRP A 44 7.90 -7.07 -8.05
CA TRP A 44 7.46 -7.62 -6.77
C TRP A 44 6.82 -8.98 -6.97
N THR A 45 6.73 -9.73 -5.88
CA THR A 45 6.19 -11.09 -5.89
C THR A 45 5.03 -11.15 -4.90
N ASP A 46 3.90 -11.68 -5.35
CA ASP A 46 2.74 -11.97 -4.52
C ASP A 46 3.04 -13.04 -3.47
N ASP A 47 2.17 -13.11 -2.45
CA ASP A 47 2.25 -14.14 -1.41
C ASP A 47 2.13 -15.57 -1.97
N ASP A 48 1.54 -15.74 -3.17
CA ASP A 48 1.45 -17.03 -3.88
C ASP A 48 2.66 -17.35 -4.78
N GLY A 49 3.65 -16.45 -4.85
CA GLY A 49 4.86 -16.60 -5.65
C GLY A 49 4.77 -16.02 -7.07
N THR A 50 3.65 -15.41 -7.48
CA THR A 50 3.50 -14.78 -8.80
C THR A 50 4.32 -13.49 -8.88
N GLN A 51 5.11 -13.33 -9.95
CA GLN A 51 5.91 -12.12 -10.17
C GLN A 51 5.12 -11.07 -10.98
N HIS A 52 5.31 -9.81 -10.61
CA HIS A 52 4.68 -8.65 -11.22
C HIS A 52 5.70 -7.56 -11.48
N TYR A 53 5.51 -6.83 -12.57
CA TYR A 53 6.20 -5.57 -12.85
C TYR A 53 5.14 -4.50 -13.10
N THR A 54 4.92 -3.62 -12.13
CA THR A 54 3.87 -2.59 -12.19
C THR A 54 4.38 -1.24 -11.73
N TYR A 55 3.69 -0.18 -12.15
CA TYR A 55 3.87 1.18 -11.64
C TYR A 55 2.93 1.38 -10.43
N HIS A 56 3.48 1.52 -9.23
CA HIS A 56 2.67 1.52 -8.00
C HIS A 56 3.31 2.30 -6.87
N ILE A 57 2.47 2.66 -5.88
CA ILE A 57 2.92 3.19 -4.60
C ILE A 57 2.90 2.05 -3.59
N THR A 58 4.03 1.79 -2.94
CA THR A 58 4.12 0.86 -1.80
C THR A 58 3.77 1.58 -0.51
N ILE A 59 2.75 1.09 0.19
CA ILE A 59 2.28 1.63 1.47
C ILE A 59 2.39 0.54 2.52
N ASP A 60 3.17 0.79 3.56
CA ASP A 60 3.20 -0.03 4.76
C ASP A 60 2.23 0.56 5.77
N TRP A 61 1.13 -0.13 6.05
CA TRP A 61 0.20 0.23 7.12
C TRP A 61 0.75 -0.31 8.43
N ARG A 62 1.09 0.57 9.37
CA ARG A 62 1.72 0.21 10.65
C ARG A 62 0.80 0.53 11.82
N TRP A 63 0.63 -0.42 12.73
CA TRP A 63 -0.19 -0.27 13.94
C TRP A 63 0.44 -1.01 15.12
N THR A 64 -0.16 -0.89 16.29
CA THR A 64 0.20 -1.65 17.47
C THR A 64 -0.99 -2.46 17.95
N GLU A 65 -0.81 -3.78 18.03
CA GLU A 65 -1.83 -4.70 18.53
C GLU A 65 -1.23 -5.48 19.70
N ASN A 66 -1.89 -5.45 20.87
CA ASN A 66 -1.45 -6.14 22.08
C ASN A 66 0.02 -5.86 22.47
N GLY A 67 0.50 -4.63 22.24
CA GLY A 67 1.87 -4.21 22.52
C GLY A 67 2.92 -4.68 21.49
N GLN A 68 2.50 -5.32 20.40
CA GLN A 68 3.38 -5.71 19.29
C GLN A 68 3.22 -4.74 18.11
N ALA A 69 4.33 -4.33 17.52
CA ALA A 69 4.33 -3.56 16.29
C ALA A 69 3.99 -4.48 15.11
N LYS A 70 2.97 -4.07 14.36
CA LYS A 70 2.43 -4.81 13.22
C LYS A 70 2.55 -3.97 11.96
N GLN A 71 2.66 -4.66 10.84
CA GLN A 71 2.67 -4.05 9.52
C GLN A 71 1.87 -4.90 8.54
N ARG A 72 1.20 -4.23 7.61
CA ARG A 72 0.70 -4.85 6.38
C ARG A 72 1.02 -3.96 5.19
N THR A 73 1.66 -4.55 4.19
CA THR A 73 2.00 -3.82 2.97
C THR A 73 0.86 -3.92 1.97
N CYS A 74 0.65 -2.85 1.20
CA CYS A 74 -0.13 -2.89 -0.03
C CYS A 74 0.57 -2.14 -1.15
N HIS A 75 0.32 -2.55 -2.39
CA HIS A 75 0.68 -1.84 -3.60
C HIS A 75 -0.58 -1.21 -4.18
N ALA A 76 -0.63 0.11 -4.22
CA ALA A 76 -1.65 0.85 -4.96
C ALA A 76 -1.16 1.03 -6.40
N ASN A 77 -1.69 0.23 -7.33
CA ASN A 77 -1.29 0.29 -8.74
C ASN A 77 -1.84 1.58 -9.37
N ILE A 78 -0.96 2.30 -10.05
CA ILE A 78 -1.25 3.59 -10.66
C ILE A 78 -1.13 3.46 -12.18
N ASP A 79 -2.10 3.98 -12.91
CA ASP A 79 -1.99 4.14 -14.36
C ASP A 79 -0.97 5.24 -14.67
N GLU A 80 0.16 4.88 -15.29
CA GLU A 80 1.28 5.79 -15.54
C GLU A 80 0.89 7.01 -16.40
N LYS A 81 -0.07 6.85 -17.31
CA LYS A 81 -0.48 7.91 -18.25
C LYS A 81 -1.38 8.93 -17.60
N THR A 82 -2.28 8.48 -16.73
CA THR A 82 -3.36 9.30 -16.15
C THR A 82 -3.11 9.66 -14.69
N GLY A 83 -2.22 8.94 -13.99
CA GLY A 83 -2.02 9.05 -12.54
C GLY A 83 -3.16 8.48 -11.69
N SER A 84 -4.12 7.80 -12.32
CA SER A 84 -5.29 7.26 -11.63
C SER A 84 -4.95 5.99 -10.86
N HIS A 85 -5.49 5.85 -9.66
CA HIS A 85 -5.46 4.58 -8.91
C HIS A 85 -6.37 3.56 -9.60
N VAL A 86 -5.81 2.40 -9.97
CA VAL A 86 -6.50 1.35 -10.72
C VAL A 86 -7.03 0.28 -9.77
N ASP A 87 -6.14 -0.30 -8.97
CA ASP A 87 -6.45 -1.31 -7.96
C ASP A 87 -5.44 -1.28 -6.82
N THR A 88 -5.77 -1.99 -5.74
CA THR A 88 -4.86 -2.20 -4.61
C THR A 88 -4.62 -3.68 -4.39
N LYS A 89 -3.35 -4.07 -4.39
CA LYS A 89 -2.92 -5.41 -3.99
C LYS A 89 -2.41 -5.41 -2.56
N TRP A 90 -2.91 -6.35 -1.75
CA TRP A 90 -2.59 -6.47 -0.33
C TRP A 90 -1.74 -7.70 -0.07
N PHE A 91 -0.72 -7.53 0.76
CA PHE A 91 0.20 -8.59 1.17
C PHE A 91 -0.15 -9.06 2.58
N GLN A 92 0.42 -10.19 2.97
CA GLN A 92 0.31 -10.74 4.31
C GLN A 92 0.79 -9.76 5.40
N GLU A 93 0.25 -9.93 6.60
CA GLU A 93 0.70 -9.22 7.79
C GLU A 93 2.12 -9.67 8.17
N MET A 94 2.90 -8.73 8.72
CA MET A 94 4.23 -8.95 9.25
C MET A 94 4.35 -8.34 10.65
N ASN A 95 5.12 -9.00 11.53
CA ASN A 95 5.61 -8.38 12.75
C ASN A 95 6.87 -7.56 12.41
N ILE A 96 7.04 -6.37 12.99
CA ILE A 96 8.17 -5.47 12.72
C ILE A 96 8.91 -5.03 13.98
#